data_AF-A0A1I7W2H3-F1
#
_entry.id   AF-A0A1I7W2H3-F1
#
_cell.length_a   1.000
_cell.length_b   1.000
_cell.length_c   1.000
_cell.angle_alpha   90.00
_cell.angle_beta   90.00
_cell.angle_gamma   90.00
#
_symmetry.space_group_name_H-M   'P 1'
#
loop_
_entity.id
_entity.type
_entity.pdbx_description
1 polymer ?
#
loop_
_entity_poly.entity_id
_entity_poly.type
_entity_poly.pdbx_seq_one_letter_code
_entity_poly.pdbx_strand_id
1 'polypeptide(L)'
;MAFTKDWIVVITKKDQLSLSAANAWMKTIDLSSSIVSPFTAGYIINTISYRFACGIFVGWNLLSVFVEAYIIIKVYNTVPELTTRESLSTPDEQTKIKCCKKCPCFIQYTIGKWFTLFYIYYQQNVFLAAFGLTLLYMTVLGFDGIAIGYAKSQGLSALWLGILRSTGAAFGIIGAYLYSLIEIHSSARKSGLIGLIAQHLALYICIVSIWLPGSPFDPLTYFREITFAIWWQQLKDSFTFITNKNQSETGSNNIDWSTWTSNGHSIISVFTLLVGIATARLGNMQR
;
A
#
# COMPACT_ATOMS: atom_id res chain seq x y z
N MET A 1 -12.02 8.28 1.05
CA MET A 1 -11.82 7.68 -0.29
C MET A 1 -13.05 7.77 -1.21
N ALA A 2 -14.27 7.45 -0.76
CA ALA A 2 -15.47 7.58 -1.62
C ALA A 2 -15.75 9.04 -2.02
N PHE A 3 -15.67 9.97 -1.06
CA PHE A 3 -15.86 11.40 -1.31
C PHE A 3 -14.81 11.99 -2.25
N THR A 4 -13.53 11.60 -2.08
CA THR A 4 -12.40 12.16 -2.81
C THR A 4 -12.54 12.01 -4.33
N LYS A 5 -13.03 10.85 -4.80
CA LYS A 5 -13.16 10.57 -6.24
C LYS A 5 -14.45 11.12 -6.86
N ASP A 6 -15.53 11.16 -6.09
CA ASP A 6 -16.84 11.61 -6.57
C ASP A 6 -16.97 13.13 -6.49
N TRP A 7 -16.61 13.72 -5.34
CA TRP A 7 -16.72 15.16 -5.11
C TRP A 7 -15.77 15.96 -5.98
N ILE A 8 -14.56 15.45 -6.25
CA ILE A 8 -13.63 16.15 -7.13
C ILE A 8 -14.20 16.28 -8.54
N VAL A 9 -14.87 15.24 -9.07
CA VAL A 9 -15.48 15.30 -10.41
C VAL A 9 -16.61 16.34 -10.45
N VAL A 10 -17.45 16.38 -9.42
CA VAL A 10 -18.56 17.34 -9.34
C VAL A 10 -18.05 18.78 -9.19
N ILE A 11 -17.11 19.01 -8.26
CA ILE A 11 -16.53 20.35 -8.01
C ILE A 11 -15.80 20.86 -9.26
N THR A 12 -15.05 19.98 -9.93
CA THR A 12 -14.26 20.37 -11.11
C THR A 12 -15.15 20.67 -12.33
N LYS A 13 -16.31 20.01 -12.45
CA LYS A 13 -17.32 20.34 -13.48
C LYS A 13 -17.89 21.76 -13.29
N LYS A 14 -18.10 22.18 -12.04
CA LYS A 14 -18.63 23.52 -11.71
C LYS A 14 -17.65 24.65 -11.99
N ASP A 15 -16.37 24.46 -11.63
CA ASP A 15 -15.34 25.51 -11.75
C ASP A 15 -14.63 25.55 -13.13
N GLN A 16 -15.00 24.69 -14.09
CA GLN A 16 -14.29 24.47 -15.36
C GLN A 16 -12.77 24.22 -15.24
N LEU A 17 -12.30 23.87 -14.04
CA LEU A 17 -10.92 23.47 -13.82
C LEU A 17 -10.65 22.14 -14.54
N SER A 18 -9.39 21.88 -14.91
CA SER A 18 -9.05 20.59 -15.47
C SER A 18 -9.03 19.53 -14.37
N LEU A 19 -9.74 18.42 -14.57
CA LEU A 19 -9.77 17.28 -13.62
C LEU A 19 -8.35 16.76 -13.34
N SER A 20 -7.46 16.84 -14.33
CA SER A 20 -6.05 16.51 -14.17
C SER A 20 -5.31 17.44 -13.20
N ALA A 21 -5.56 18.77 -13.23
CA ALA A 21 -4.93 19.71 -12.30
C ALA A 21 -5.44 19.51 -10.86
N ALA A 22 -6.74 19.28 -10.68
CA ALA A 22 -7.31 18.99 -9.36
C ALA A 22 -6.76 17.67 -8.79
N ASN A 23 -6.66 16.62 -9.62
CA ASN A 23 -6.04 15.35 -9.24
C ASN A 23 -4.54 15.52 -8.90
N ALA A 24 -3.81 16.35 -9.64
CA ALA A 24 -2.41 16.65 -9.36
C ALA A 24 -2.25 17.34 -8.00
N TRP A 25 -3.07 18.36 -7.70
CA TRP A 25 -3.09 19.02 -6.38
C TRP A 25 -3.36 18.04 -5.24
N MET A 26 -4.33 17.14 -5.39
CA MET A 26 -4.62 16.10 -4.41
C MET A 26 -3.40 15.21 -4.17
N LYS A 27 -2.73 14.77 -5.26
CA LYS A 27 -1.52 13.93 -5.19
C LYS A 27 -0.36 14.66 -4.51
N THR A 28 -0.19 15.96 -4.75
CA THR A 28 0.83 16.77 -4.07
C THR A 28 0.58 16.85 -2.57
N ILE A 29 -0.68 17.05 -2.15
CA ILE A 29 -1.05 17.08 -0.72
C ILE A 29 -0.75 15.73 -0.07
N ASP A 30 -1.18 14.62 -0.68
CA ASP A 30 -0.93 13.27 -0.17
C ASP A 30 0.57 12.98 -0.04
N LEU A 31 1.36 13.32 -1.06
CA LEU A 31 2.81 13.12 -1.03
C LEU A 31 3.46 13.99 0.06
N SER A 32 3.05 15.25 0.21
CA SER A 32 3.59 16.14 1.25
C SER A 32 3.30 15.61 2.66
N SER A 33 2.07 15.14 2.90
CA SER A 33 1.66 14.53 4.17
C SER A 33 2.45 13.26 4.47
N SER A 34 2.73 12.45 3.44
CA SER A 34 3.51 11.22 3.58
C SER A 34 4.97 11.46 4.01
N ILE A 35 5.53 12.65 3.76
CA ILE A 35 6.88 13.06 4.16
C ILE A 35 6.85 13.71 5.55
N VAL A 36 5.90 14.63 5.79
CA VAL A 36 5.79 15.39 7.05
C VAL A 36 5.37 14.49 8.21
N SER A 37 4.51 13.50 7.97
CA SER A 37 3.98 12.58 8.99
C SER A 37 5.09 11.80 9.74
N PRO A 38 5.96 11.02 9.08
CA PRO A 38 7.02 10.27 9.76
C PRO A 38 8.05 11.19 10.42
N PHE A 39 8.35 12.35 9.82
CA PHE A 39 9.25 13.33 10.43
C PHE A 39 8.71 13.87 11.75
N THR A 40 7.45 14.33 11.73
CA THR A 40 6.78 14.89 12.91
C THR A 40 6.58 13.82 13.99
N ALA A 41 6.15 12.62 13.59
CA ALA A 41 5.99 11.50 14.52
C ALA A 41 7.33 11.11 15.16
N GLY A 42 8.40 11.03 14.38
CA GLY A 42 9.75 10.74 14.89
C GLY A 42 10.23 11.80 15.87
N TYR A 43 10.03 13.08 15.56
CA TYR A 43 10.38 14.19 16.44
C TYR A 43 9.65 14.12 17.80
N ILE A 44 8.34 13.88 17.78
CA ILE A 44 7.52 13.75 19.00
C ILE A 44 7.98 12.57 19.86
N ILE A 45 8.20 11.40 19.25
CA ILE A 45 8.59 10.18 19.95
C ILE A 45 10.00 10.31 20.58
N ASN A 46 10.92 11.04 19.94
CA ASN A 46 12.27 11.20 20.45
C ASN A 46 12.37 12.27 21.56
N THR A 47 11.47 13.25 21.57
CA THR A 47 11.53 14.39 22.51
C THR A 47 10.73 14.14 23.80
N ILE A 48 9.69 13.31 23.73
CA ILE A 48 8.69 13.15 24.81
C ILE A 48 8.51 11.67 25.17
N SER A 49 8.24 11.38 26.45
CA SER A 49 7.92 10.03 26.90
C SER A 49 6.71 9.43 26.16
N TYR A 50 6.79 8.14 25.82
CA TYR A 50 5.80 7.43 25.00
C TYR A 50 4.33 7.61 25.45
N ARG A 51 4.08 7.70 26.76
CA ARG A 51 2.72 7.89 27.30
C ARG A 51 2.12 9.24 26.90
N PHE A 52 2.91 10.31 26.97
CA PHE A 52 2.48 11.65 26.58
C PHE A 52 2.43 11.79 25.06
N ALA A 53 3.37 11.19 24.32
CA ALA A 53 3.32 11.14 22.86
C ALA A 53 2.02 10.49 22.35
N CYS A 54 1.61 9.37 22.98
CA CYS A 54 0.33 8.71 22.67
C CYS A 54 -0.86 9.64 22.93
N GLY A 55 -0.89 10.34 24.07
CA GLY A 55 -1.94 11.33 24.37
C GLY A 55 -2.04 12.45 23.33
N ILE A 56 -0.90 12.96 22.85
CA ILE A 56 -0.84 13.97 21.78
C ILE A 56 -1.44 13.42 20.47
N PHE A 57 -1.08 12.19 20.07
CA PHE A 57 -1.64 11.60 18.84
C PHE A 57 -3.15 11.39 18.93
N VAL A 58 -3.66 10.95 20.08
CA VAL A 58 -5.10 10.81 20.31
C VAL A 58 -5.81 12.16 20.22
N GLY A 59 -5.28 13.18 20.91
CA GLY A 59 -5.83 14.53 20.87
C GLY A 59 -5.82 15.14 19.46
N TRP A 60 -4.72 14.97 18.73
CA TRP A 60 -4.58 15.42 17.34
C TRP A 60 -5.59 14.74 16.43
N ASN A 61 -5.75 13.42 16.54
CA ASN A 61 -6.71 12.67 15.73
C ASN A 61 -8.16 13.12 16.02
N LEU A 62 -8.50 13.29 17.31
CA LEU A 62 -9.82 13.76 17.71
C LEU A 62 -10.13 15.15 17.15
N LEU A 63 -9.18 16.09 17.29
CA LEU A 63 -9.32 17.45 16.73
C LEU A 63 -9.44 17.40 15.20
N SER A 64 -8.64 16.56 14.53
CA SER A 64 -8.68 16.39 13.08
C SER A 64 -10.06 15.95 12.58
N VAL A 65 -10.74 15.03 13.29
CA VAL A 65 -12.09 14.57 12.93
C VAL A 65 -13.10 15.72 13.02
N PHE A 66 -13.04 16.56 14.04
CA PHE A 66 -13.93 17.72 14.17
C PHE A 66 -13.71 18.75 13.05
N VAL A 67 -12.44 19.06 12.74
CA VAL A 67 -12.10 19.98 11.65
C VAL A 67 -12.54 19.43 10.30
N GLU A 68 -12.30 18.13 10.04
CA GLU A 68 -12.73 17.46 8.81
C GLU A 68 -14.26 17.52 8.67
N ALA A 69 -15.01 17.18 9.72
CA ALA A 69 -16.47 17.25 9.71
C ALA A 69 -16.98 18.66 9.39
N TYR A 70 -16.39 19.68 10.01
CA TYR A 70 -16.75 21.08 9.75
C TYR A 70 -16.52 21.47 8.29
N ILE A 71 -15.35 21.11 7.72
CA ILE A 71 -15.02 21.43 6.32
C ILE A 71 -15.96 20.70 5.37
N ILE A 72 -16.24 19.42 5.59
CA ILE A 72 -17.16 18.61 4.78
C ILE A 72 -18.56 19.25 4.76
N ILE A 73 -19.09 19.64 5.92
CA ILE A 73 -20.40 20.29 6.02
C ILE A 73 -20.39 21.62 5.27
N LYS A 74 -19.32 22.41 5.41
CA LYS A 74 -19.20 23.69 4.70
C LYS A 74 -19.16 23.51 3.19
N VAL A 75 -18.38 22.56 2.68
CA VAL A 75 -18.28 22.24 1.25
C VAL A 75 -19.63 21.75 0.72
N TYR A 76 -20.30 20.86 1.46
CA TYR A 76 -21.62 20.33 1.09
C TYR A 76 -22.67 21.45 0.94
N ASN A 77 -22.69 22.41 1.86
CA ASN A 77 -23.62 23.55 1.80
C ASN A 77 -23.28 24.56 0.70
N THR A 78 -22.02 24.61 0.25
CA THR A 78 -21.54 25.59 -0.75
C THR A 78 -21.75 25.09 -2.19
N VAL A 79 -21.80 23.77 -2.40
CA VAL A 79 -21.97 23.15 -3.71
C VAL A 79 -23.30 22.38 -3.75
N PRO A 80 -24.42 23.03 -4.11
CA PRO A 80 -25.75 22.40 -4.11
C PRO A 80 -25.84 21.21 -5.08
N GLU A 81 -24.98 21.15 -6.10
CA GLU A 81 -24.87 20.03 -7.04
C GLU A 81 -24.45 18.71 -6.37
N LEU A 82 -23.80 18.76 -5.19
CA LEU A 82 -23.50 17.57 -4.37
C LEU A 82 -24.74 17.01 -3.64
N THR A 83 -25.81 17.80 -3.54
CA THR A 83 -27.07 17.40 -2.89
C THR A 83 -27.97 16.65 -3.85
N THR A 84 -27.96 17.03 -5.12
CA THR A 84 -28.63 16.30 -6.19
C THR A 84 -27.84 15.04 -6.54
N ARG A 85 -28.27 13.90 -5.98
CA ARG A 85 -28.00 12.63 -6.64
C ARG A 85 -28.79 12.65 -7.93
N GLU A 86 -28.14 12.93 -9.06
CA GLU A 86 -28.70 12.58 -10.36
C GLU A 86 -28.90 11.07 -10.37
N SER A 87 -30.11 10.63 -10.03
CA SER A 87 -30.65 9.43 -10.61
C SER A 87 -30.62 9.70 -12.11
N LEU A 88 -29.67 9.07 -12.82
CA LEU A 88 -29.79 8.81 -14.25
C LEU A 88 -31.13 8.10 -14.44
N SER A 89 -32.17 8.92 -14.56
CA SER A 89 -33.53 8.57 -14.88
C SER A 89 -33.72 9.06 -16.29
N THR A 90 -33.10 8.36 -17.22
CA THR A 90 -33.66 8.29 -18.57
C THR A 90 -35.02 7.57 -18.43
N PRO A 91 -36.11 8.15 -18.94
CA PRO A 91 -37.41 7.50 -18.95
C PRO A 91 -37.37 6.32 -19.93
N ASP A 92 -38.13 5.29 -19.56
CA ASP A 92 -38.38 4.02 -20.24
C ASP A 92 -37.49 2.81 -19.90
N GLU A 93 -38.19 1.72 -19.59
CA GLU A 93 -37.74 0.35 -19.32
C GLU A 93 -37.30 -0.03 -17.89
N GLN A 94 -37.96 0.52 -16.88
CA GLN A 94 -38.06 -0.17 -15.58
C GLN A 94 -39.01 -1.38 -15.68
N THR A 95 -38.44 -2.53 -16.03
CA THR A 95 -39.06 -3.84 -15.86
C THR A 95 -39.55 -3.99 -14.42
N LYS A 96 -40.87 -3.97 -14.24
CA LYS A 96 -41.60 -4.18 -12.99
C LYS A 96 -41.18 -5.49 -12.31
N ILE A 97 -40.26 -5.44 -11.37
CA ILE A 97 -40.10 -6.51 -10.38
C ILE A 97 -41.16 -6.26 -9.30
N LYS A 98 -42.33 -6.89 -9.45
CA LYS A 98 -43.35 -7.00 -8.40
C LYS A 98 -42.71 -7.68 -7.18
N CYS A 99 -42.51 -6.92 -6.11
CA CYS A 99 -41.99 -7.43 -4.86
C CYS A 99 -43.13 -8.14 -4.10
N CYS A 100 -43.05 -9.47 -3.96
CA CYS A 100 -43.98 -10.24 -3.14
C CYS A 100 -43.63 -10.09 -1.65
N LYS A 101 -44.66 -9.82 -0.84
CA LYS A 101 -44.60 -9.76 0.63
C LYS A 101 -44.35 -11.16 1.22
N LYS A 102 -43.50 -11.19 2.26
CA LYS A 102 -43.17 -12.28 3.22
C LYS A 102 -42.07 -13.25 2.81
N CYS A 103 -40.84 -12.99 3.29
CA CYS A 103 -39.83 -13.98 3.74
C CYS A 103 -38.70 -13.25 4.52
N PRO A 104 -37.93 -13.92 5.40
CA PRO A 104 -36.93 -13.31 6.28
C PRO A 104 -35.68 -12.89 5.48
N CYS A 105 -35.76 -11.71 4.86
CA CYS A 105 -34.97 -11.34 3.69
C CYS A 105 -33.89 -10.29 4.01
N PHE A 106 -33.10 -10.45 5.07
CA PHE A 106 -31.98 -9.51 5.33
C PHE A 106 -30.64 -10.03 4.79
N ILE A 107 -30.34 -11.32 5.03
CA ILE A 107 -29.08 -11.96 4.61
C ILE A 107 -29.10 -12.28 3.10
N GLN A 108 -30.22 -12.80 2.58
CA GLN A 108 -30.37 -13.11 1.15
C GLN A 108 -30.45 -11.84 0.28
N TYR A 109 -31.03 -10.76 0.81
CA TYR A 109 -31.10 -9.46 0.13
C TYR A 109 -29.74 -8.74 0.09
N THR A 110 -28.96 -8.84 1.17
CA THR A 110 -27.62 -8.24 1.23
C THR A 110 -26.65 -8.98 0.31
N ILE A 111 -26.58 -10.30 0.40
CA ILE A 111 -25.71 -11.12 -0.45
C ILE A 111 -26.10 -10.98 -1.93
N GLY A 112 -27.41 -11.00 -2.23
CA GLY A 112 -27.91 -10.73 -3.58
C GLY A 112 -27.46 -9.37 -4.11
N LYS A 113 -27.54 -8.30 -3.28
CA LYS A 113 -27.05 -6.96 -3.65
C LYS A 113 -25.54 -6.93 -3.94
N TRP A 114 -24.71 -7.58 -3.13
CA TRP A 114 -23.26 -7.63 -3.36
C TRP A 114 -22.92 -8.38 -4.64
N PHE A 115 -23.58 -9.50 -4.92
CA PHE A 115 -23.39 -10.24 -6.18
C PHE A 115 -23.87 -9.45 -7.39
N THR A 116 -25.02 -8.78 -7.31
CA THR A 116 -25.50 -7.90 -8.38
C THR A 116 -24.54 -6.73 -8.62
N LEU A 117 -24.02 -6.10 -7.55
CA LEU A 117 -23.05 -5.01 -7.66
C LEU A 117 -21.73 -5.50 -8.28
N PHE A 118 -21.24 -6.67 -7.85
CA PHE A 118 -20.05 -7.28 -8.42
C PHE A 118 -20.25 -7.62 -9.90
N TYR A 119 -21.41 -8.15 -10.28
CA TYR A 119 -21.75 -8.44 -11.66
C TYR A 119 -21.77 -7.18 -12.53
N ILE A 120 -22.36 -6.08 -12.03
CA ILE A 120 -22.34 -4.78 -12.72
C ILE A 120 -20.91 -4.27 -12.88
N TYR A 121 -20.07 -4.40 -11.85
CA TYR A 121 -18.67 -4.00 -11.89
C TYR A 121 -17.84 -4.84 -12.86
N TYR A 122 -18.08 -6.15 -12.91
CA TYR A 122 -17.40 -7.09 -13.81
C TYR A 122 -17.66 -6.78 -15.29
N GLN A 123 -18.87 -6.32 -15.62
CA GLN A 123 -19.26 -5.93 -16.98
C GLN A 123 -18.64 -4.60 -17.44
N GLN A 124 -17.98 -3.85 -16.56
CA GLN A 124 -17.35 -2.58 -16.94
C GLN A 124 -16.05 -2.82 -17.73
N ASN A 125 -15.85 -2.06 -18.81
CA ASN A 125 -14.62 -2.11 -19.62
C ASN A 125 -13.33 -1.80 -18.81
N VAL A 126 -13.45 -1.16 -17.64
CA VAL A 126 -12.33 -0.83 -16.74
C VAL A 126 -11.99 -1.95 -15.74
N PHE A 127 -12.81 -3.00 -15.65
CA PHE A 127 -12.63 -4.09 -14.68
C PHE A 127 -11.24 -4.73 -14.81
N LEU A 128 -10.82 -5.05 -16.03
CA LEU A 128 -9.55 -5.72 -16.29
C LEU A 128 -8.35 -4.87 -15.84
N ALA A 129 -8.42 -3.54 -16.02
CA ALA A 129 -7.39 -2.63 -15.54
C ALA A 129 -7.34 -2.57 -14.01
N ALA A 130 -8.49 -2.53 -13.35
CA ALA A 130 -8.57 -2.52 -11.88
C ALA A 130 -8.14 -3.86 -11.26
N PHE A 131 -8.45 -4.97 -11.92
CA PHE A 131 -7.98 -6.30 -11.52
C PHE A 131 -6.45 -6.39 -11.62
N GLY A 132 -5.86 -5.91 -12.72
CA GLY A 132 -4.40 -5.82 -12.87
C GLY A 132 -3.73 -4.98 -11.78
N LEU A 133 -4.32 -3.84 -11.43
CA LEU A 133 -3.85 -3.02 -10.31
C LEU A 133 -3.91 -3.79 -8.98
N THR A 134 -4.98 -4.55 -8.73
CA THR A 134 -5.13 -5.35 -7.51
C THR A 134 -4.06 -6.44 -7.40
N LEU A 135 -3.75 -7.12 -8.51
CA LEU A 135 -2.64 -8.07 -8.57
C LEU A 135 -1.30 -7.40 -8.30
N LEU A 136 -1.09 -6.16 -8.78
CA LEU A 136 0.09 -5.36 -8.47
C LEU A 136 0.22 -5.10 -6.96
N TYR A 137 -0.88 -4.79 -6.28
CA TYR A 137 -0.93 -4.58 -4.82
C TYR A 137 -0.65 -5.86 -4.02
N MET A 138 -0.97 -7.04 -4.57
CA MET A 138 -0.71 -8.33 -3.92
C MET A 138 0.76 -8.77 -4.01
N THR A 139 1.60 -8.05 -4.77
CA THR A 139 3.01 -8.39 -4.90
C THR A 139 3.80 -8.22 -3.60
N VAL A 140 4.79 -9.08 -3.39
CA VAL A 140 5.69 -9.06 -2.21
C VAL A 140 6.81 -8.02 -2.37
N LEU A 141 6.82 -7.27 -3.47
CA LEU A 141 7.82 -6.24 -3.78
C LEU A 141 7.65 -4.94 -2.96
N GLY A 142 6.79 -4.96 -1.94
CA GLY A 142 6.72 -3.92 -0.92
C GLY A 142 7.85 -4.07 0.09
N PHE A 143 8.57 -2.97 0.36
CA PHE A 143 9.48 -2.88 1.51
C PHE A 143 8.67 -2.81 2.81
N ASP A 144 8.02 -3.91 3.15
CA ASP A 144 7.06 -4.06 4.24
C ASP A 144 7.57 -5.07 5.29
N GLY A 145 6.76 -5.35 6.31
CA GLY A 145 7.14 -6.16 7.46
C GLY A 145 7.69 -7.56 7.11
N ILE A 146 7.22 -8.16 6.02
CA ILE A 146 7.68 -9.49 5.58
C ILE A 146 9.15 -9.43 5.12
N ALA A 147 9.50 -8.46 4.26
CA ALA A 147 10.88 -8.31 3.77
C ALA A 147 11.84 -7.93 4.90
N ILE A 148 11.41 -7.06 5.82
CA ILE A 148 12.20 -6.65 6.99
C ILE A 148 12.38 -7.83 7.95
N GLY A 149 11.31 -8.59 8.21
CA GLY A 149 11.36 -9.78 9.07
C GLY A 149 12.29 -10.85 8.51
N TYR A 150 12.22 -11.11 7.20
CA TYR A 150 13.14 -12.03 6.51
C TYR A 150 14.59 -11.55 6.59
N ALA A 151 14.84 -10.27 6.33
CA ALA A 151 16.21 -9.77 6.40
C ALA A 151 16.76 -9.80 7.84
N LYS A 152 15.93 -9.52 8.85
CA LYS A 152 16.31 -9.66 10.26
C LYS A 152 16.61 -11.11 10.64
N SER A 153 15.82 -12.08 10.15
CA SER A 153 16.07 -13.52 10.43
C SER A 153 17.38 -14.02 9.82
N GLN A 154 17.84 -13.38 8.74
CA GLN A 154 19.12 -13.65 8.09
C GLN A 154 20.30 -12.86 8.68
N GLY A 155 20.07 -12.12 9.77
CA GLY A 155 21.14 -11.43 10.50
C GLY A 155 21.55 -10.07 9.91
N LEU A 156 20.71 -9.42 9.10
CA LEU A 156 20.94 -8.02 8.72
C LEU A 156 20.68 -7.09 9.92
N SER A 157 21.64 -6.20 10.20
CA SER A 157 21.52 -5.19 11.24
C SER A 157 20.44 -4.15 10.91
N ALA A 158 19.81 -3.59 11.95
CA ALA A 158 18.76 -2.57 11.83
C ALA A 158 19.20 -1.32 11.07
N LEU A 159 20.49 -0.96 11.16
CA LEU A 159 21.07 0.18 10.44
C LEU A 159 20.97 -0.02 8.92
N TRP A 160 21.36 -1.19 8.41
CA TRP A 160 21.34 -1.51 6.99
C TRP A 160 19.91 -1.63 6.45
N LEU A 161 19.00 -2.16 7.26
CA LEU A 161 17.57 -2.17 6.94
C LEU A 161 17.03 -0.74 6.81
N GLY A 162 17.45 0.17 7.69
CA GLY A 162 17.12 1.59 7.61
C GLY A 162 17.64 2.25 6.34
N ILE A 163 18.91 2.02 5.98
CA ILE A 163 19.53 2.56 4.76
C ILE A 163 18.79 2.07 3.52
N LEU A 164 18.59 0.75 3.39
CA LEU A 164 17.92 0.16 2.21
C LEU A 164 16.47 0.63 2.08
N ARG A 165 15.77 0.80 3.21
CA ARG A 165 14.42 1.38 3.23
C ARG A 165 14.40 2.83 2.75
N SER A 166 15.37 3.63 3.20
CA SER A 166 15.51 5.03 2.79
C SER A 166 15.82 5.14 1.30
N THR A 167 16.72 4.29 0.78
CA THR A 167 17.02 4.23 -0.65
C THR A 167 15.78 3.82 -1.46
N GLY A 168 15.01 2.83 -1.01
CA GLY A 168 13.75 2.46 -1.64
C GLY A 168 12.69 3.56 -1.61
N ALA A 169 12.68 4.42 -0.58
CA ALA A 169 11.82 5.59 -0.52
C ALA A 169 12.26 6.67 -1.53
N ALA A 170 13.55 6.95 -1.62
CA ALA A 170 14.11 7.88 -2.61
C ALA A 170 13.78 7.42 -4.05
N PHE A 171 13.95 6.12 -4.32
CA PHE A 171 13.53 5.52 -5.59
C PHE A 171 12.03 5.62 -5.86
N GLY A 172 11.18 5.52 -4.84
CA GLY A 172 9.74 5.80 -5.01
C GLY A 172 9.45 7.25 -5.43
N ILE A 173 10.13 8.23 -4.83
CA ILE A 173 9.98 9.65 -5.20
C ILE A 173 10.50 9.90 -6.62
N ILE A 174 11.65 9.34 -6.97
CA ILE A 174 12.21 9.41 -8.34
C ILE A 174 11.26 8.76 -9.34
N GLY A 175 10.64 7.63 -9.00
CA GLY A 175 9.63 6.97 -9.82
C GLY A 175 8.40 7.85 -10.05
N ALA A 176 7.94 8.58 -9.03
CA ALA A 176 6.82 9.53 -9.17
C ALA A 176 7.18 10.72 -10.08
N TYR A 177 8.39 11.26 -9.96
CA TYR A 177 8.86 12.32 -10.86
C TYR A 177 9.00 11.82 -12.31
N LEU A 178 9.57 10.62 -12.47
CA LEU A 178 9.71 9.98 -13.78
C LEU A 178 8.35 9.70 -14.43
N TYR A 179 7.34 9.30 -13.65
CA TYR A 179 5.97 9.17 -14.12
C TYR A 179 5.44 10.49 -14.71
N SER A 180 5.57 11.60 -13.98
CA SER A 180 5.11 12.90 -14.45
C SER A 180 5.81 13.32 -15.75
N LEU A 181 7.12 13.07 -15.87
CA LEU A 181 7.85 13.34 -17.11
C LEU A 181 7.37 12.49 -18.28
N ILE A 182 7.17 11.18 -18.04
CA ILE A 182 6.70 10.25 -19.07
C ILE A 182 5.27 10.61 -19.48
N GLU A 183 4.40 10.99 -18.55
CA GLU A 183 3.01 11.38 -18.85
C GLU A 183 2.92 12.66 -19.69
N ILE A 184 3.80 13.64 -19.47
CA ILE A 184 3.86 14.85 -20.31
C ILE A 184 4.19 14.52 -21.76
N HIS A 185 5.04 13.50 -21.98
CA HIS A 185 5.49 13.14 -23.32
C HIS A 185 4.71 11.98 -23.96
N SER A 186 4.05 11.15 -23.16
CA SER A 186 3.49 9.87 -23.56
C SER A 186 2.12 9.64 -22.94
N SER A 187 1.19 9.08 -23.72
CA SER A 187 -0.16 8.77 -23.24
C SER A 187 -0.12 7.86 -22.01
N ALA A 188 -1.07 8.06 -21.07
CA ALA A 188 -1.19 7.31 -19.82
C ALA A 188 -1.08 5.78 -20.00
N ARG A 189 -1.60 5.22 -21.10
CA ARG A 189 -1.50 3.79 -21.42
C ARG A 189 -0.04 3.34 -21.63
N LYS A 190 0.77 4.13 -22.33
CA LYS A 190 2.19 3.81 -22.60
C LYS A 190 3.02 3.95 -21.33
N SER A 191 2.78 4.99 -20.54
CA SER A 191 3.44 5.16 -19.24
C SER A 191 3.17 3.99 -18.30
N GLY A 192 1.94 3.49 -18.29
CA GLY A 192 1.58 2.32 -17.48
C GLY A 192 2.32 1.05 -17.88
N LEU A 193 2.46 0.81 -19.19
CA LEU A 193 3.23 -0.33 -19.71
C LEU A 193 4.72 -0.24 -19.33
N ILE A 194 5.32 0.95 -19.41
CA ILE A 194 6.71 1.17 -19.03
C ILE A 194 6.93 0.89 -17.54
N GLY A 195 6.04 1.38 -16.67
CA GLY A 195 6.08 1.08 -15.24
C GLY A 195 5.99 -0.43 -14.96
N LEU A 196 5.09 -1.13 -15.64
CA LEU A 196 4.92 -2.58 -15.50
C LEU A 196 6.18 -3.35 -15.95
N ILE A 197 6.80 -2.96 -17.07
CA ILE A 197 8.05 -3.56 -17.54
C ILE A 197 9.17 -3.32 -16.52
N ALA A 198 9.30 -2.10 -15.99
CA ALA A 198 10.31 -1.78 -14.99
C ALA A 198 10.13 -2.62 -13.70
N GLN A 199 8.88 -2.79 -13.25
CA GLN A 199 8.58 -3.64 -12.09
C GLN A 199 8.88 -5.12 -12.36
N HIS A 200 8.59 -5.60 -13.57
CA HIS A 200 8.90 -6.98 -13.99
C HIS A 200 10.41 -7.25 -14.06
N LEU A 201 11.20 -6.28 -14.53
CA LEU A 201 12.68 -6.36 -14.50
C LEU A 201 13.22 -6.43 -13.07
N ALA A 202 12.68 -5.63 -12.15
CA ALA A 202 13.05 -5.69 -10.74
C ALA A 202 12.66 -7.03 -10.07
N LEU A 203 11.55 -7.64 -10.52
CA LEU A 203 11.15 -8.97 -10.08
C LEU A 203 12.17 -10.04 -10.52
N TYR A 204 12.71 -9.95 -11.74
CA TYR A 204 13.77 -10.88 -12.16
C TYR A 204 15.02 -10.81 -11.27
N ILE A 205 15.41 -9.62 -10.80
CA ILE A 205 16.51 -9.47 -9.82
C ILE A 205 16.17 -10.21 -8.52
N CYS A 206 14.94 -10.11 -8.04
CA CYS A 206 14.48 -10.84 -6.86
C CYS A 206 14.47 -12.36 -7.07
N ILE A 207 14.15 -12.86 -8.27
CA ILE A 207 14.22 -14.30 -8.58
C ILE A 207 15.66 -14.78 -8.55
N VAL A 208 16.58 -14.05 -9.20
CA VAL A 208 18.02 -14.42 -9.21
C VAL A 208 18.57 -14.47 -7.78
N SER A 209 18.10 -13.57 -6.91
CA SER A 209 18.48 -13.53 -5.51
C SER A 209 18.20 -14.81 -4.72
N ILE A 210 17.20 -15.61 -5.11
CA ILE A 210 16.84 -16.86 -4.42
C ILE A 210 17.95 -17.91 -4.59
N TRP A 211 18.68 -17.86 -5.70
CA TRP A 211 19.72 -18.82 -6.05
C TRP A 211 21.13 -18.39 -5.60
N LEU A 212 21.24 -17.21 -4.98
CA LEU A 212 22.50 -16.70 -4.47
C LEU A 212 22.88 -17.35 -3.12
N PRO A 213 24.19 -17.47 -2.82
CA PRO A 213 24.65 -18.12 -1.60
C PRO A 213 24.12 -17.39 -0.36
N GLY A 214 23.67 -18.15 0.64
CA GLY A 214 23.04 -17.61 1.85
C GLY A 214 21.52 -17.57 1.79
N SER A 215 20.90 -18.01 0.70
CA SER A 215 19.45 -18.23 0.64
C SER A 215 19.07 -19.50 1.43
N PRO A 216 18.13 -19.46 2.39
CA PRO A 216 17.60 -20.63 3.10
C PRO A 216 16.57 -21.41 2.25
N PHE A 217 16.54 -21.19 0.93
CA PHE A 217 15.50 -21.70 0.05
C PHE A 217 15.73 -23.17 -0.30
N ASP A 218 15.11 -24.05 0.48
CA ASP A 218 15.03 -25.49 0.20
C ASP A 218 13.56 -25.92 0.05
N PRO A 219 12.98 -25.84 -1.15
CA PRO A 219 11.54 -26.06 -1.35
C PRO A 219 11.13 -27.51 -1.04
N LEU A 220 11.99 -28.48 -1.37
CA LEU A 220 11.72 -29.90 -1.17
C LEU A 220 11.60 -30.27 0.33
N THR A 221 12.49 -29.71 1.16
CA THR A 221 12.47 -29.93 2.61
C THR A 221 11.30 -29.19 3.25
N TYR A 222 11.07 -27.94 2.85
CA TYR A 222 9.97 -27.12 3.36
C TYR A 222 8.59 -27.77 3.11
N PHE A 223 8.29 -28.17 1.87
CA PHE A 223 6.99 -28.77 1.56
C PHE A 223 6.80 -30.17 2.17
N ARG A 224 7.89 -30.88 2.48
CA ARG A 224 7.85 -32.18 3.15
C ARG A 224 7.61 -32.06 4.65
N GLU A 225 8.13 -31.01 5.28
CA GLU A 225 8.01 -30.80 6.73
C GLU A 225 6.77 -29.99 7.12
N ILE A 226 6.25 -29.15 6.23
CA ILE A 226 5.10 -28.29 6.54
C ILE A 226 3.78 -29.07 6.55
N THR A 227 3.40 -29.54 7.73
CA THR A 227 2.03 -30.00 7.99
C THR A 227 1.21 -28.85 8.58
N PHE A 228 -0.08 -28.74 8.26
CA PHE A 228 -0.97 -27.69 8.80
C PHE A 228 -0.91 -27.59 10.33
N ALA A 229 -0.76 -28.73 11.02
CA ALA A 229 -0.60 -28.78 12.47
C ALA A 229 0.68 -28.07 12.98
N ILE A 230 1.82 -28.28 12.31
CA ILE A 230 3.10 -27.66 12.68
C ILE A 230 3.07 -26.16 12.39
N TRP A 231 2.55 -25.79 11.21
CA TRP A 231 2.36 -24.39 10.84
C TRP A 231 1.46 -23.65 11.84
N TRP A 232 0.36 -24.27 12.28
CA TRP A 232 -0.56 -23.69 13.25
C TRP A 232 0.08 -23.49 14.63
N GLN A 233 0.96 -24.41 15.05
CA GLN A 233 1.72 -24.25 16.30
C GLN A 233 2.74 -23.11 16.19
N GLN A 234 3.54 -23.06 15.11
CA GLN A 234 4.50 -21.97 14.89
C GLN A 234 3.82 -20.59 14.83
N LEU A 235 2.62 -20.53 14.25
CA LEU A 235 1.82 -19.31 14.23
C LEU A 235 1.39 -18.90 15.65
N LYS A 236 0.93 -19.85 16.47
CA LYS A 236 0.58 -19.58 17.88
C LYS A 236 1.79 -19.12 18.68
N ASP A 237 2.93 -19.77 18.52
CA ASP A 237 4.17 -19.44 19.21
C ASP A 237 4.64 -18.02 18.87
N SER A 238 4.44 -17.58 17.62
CA SER A 238 4.75 -16.22 17.18
C SER A 238 3.92 -15.13 17.88
N PHE A 239 2.74 -15.46 18.40
CA PHE A 239 1.90 -14.55 19.18
C PHE A 239 2.18 -14.61 20.69
N THR A 240 3.04 -15.52 21.16
CA THR A 240 3.45 -15.55 22.56
C THR A 240 4.37 -14.36 22.85
N PHE A 241 3.85 -13.38 23.59
CA PHE A 241 4.57 -12.14 23.87
C PHE A 241 5.65 -12.41 24.93
N ILE A 242 6.91 -12.59 24.51
CA ILE A 242 8.03 -12.72 25.44
C ILE A 242 8.32 -11.34 26.05
N THR A 243 7.91 -11.12 27.30
CA THR A 243 8.10 -9.87 28.07
C THR A 243 9.57 -9.57 28.42
N ASN A 244 10.52 -10.45 28.07
CA ASN A 244 11.93 -10.29 28.40
C ASN A 244 12.82 -10.24 27.16
N LYS A 245 12.96 -9.04 26.58
CA LYS A 245 14.20 -8.64 25.91
C LYS A 245 14.58 -7.23 26.34
N ASN A 246 15.08 -7.11 27.57
CA ASN A 246 16.08 -6.09 27.91
C ASN A 246 17.44 -6.48 27.29
N GLN A 247 17.45 -6.69 25.98
CA GLN A 247 18.68 -6.69 25.22
C GLN A 247 18.59 -5.50 24.29
N SER A 248 19.33 -4.46 24.66
CA SER A 248 20.00 -3.63 23.68
C SER A 248 20.73 -4.58 22.71
N GLU A 249 20.04 -5.02 21.65
CA GLU A 249 20.60 -5.70 20.47
C GLU A 249 21.44 -4.69 19.69
N THR A 250 22.37 -4.02 20.36
CA THR A 250 23.61 -3.52 19.77
C THR A 250 24.61 -4.68 19.76
N GLY A 251 24.20 -5.81 19.17
CA GLY A 251 25.13 -6.90 18.84
C GLY A 251 26.18 -6.34 17.88
N SER A 252 27.45 -6.63 18.14
CA SER A 252 28.63 -6.12 17.42
C SER A 252 28.40 -6.09 15.89
N ASN A 253 28.19 -4.86 15.39
CA ASN A 253 27.79 -4.52 14.03
C ASN A 253 28.97 -4.59 13.05
N ASN A 254 29.55 -5.76 12.80
CA ASN A 254 30.55 -5.86 11.73
C ASN A 254 30.14 -6.91 10.71
N ILE A 255 29.44 -6.44 9.67
CA ILE A 255 29.31 -7.18 8.43
C ILE A 255 30.68 -7.15 7.77
N ASP A 256 31.25 -8.33 7.50
CA ASP A 256 32.49 -8.39 6.74
C ASP A 256 32.16 -8.21 5.25
N TRP A 257 32.39 -7.00 4.74
CA TRP A 257 32.13 -6.61 3.35
C TRP A 257 33.09 -7.27 2.36
N SER A 258 34.23 -7.79 2.83
CA SER A 258 35.18 -8.50 1.96
C SER A 258 34.66 -9.89 1.59
N THR A 259 33.94 -10.54 2.50
CA THR A 259 33.38 -11.89 2.33
C THR A 259 31.85 -11.92 2.17
N TRP A 260 31.18 -10.77 2.29
CA TRP A 260 29.71 -10.66 2.28
C TRP A 260 29.03 -11.58 3.30
N THR A 261 29.61 -11.67 4.51
CA THR A 261 29.11 -12.52 5.59
C THR A 261 28.70 -11.72 6.83
N SER A 262 27.61 -12.14 7.46
CA SER A 262 27.17 -11.68 8.79
C SER A 262 27.12 -12.91 9.69
N ASN A 263 27.89 -12.92 10.78
CA ASN A 263 27.95 -14.04 11.73
C ASN A 263 28.22 -15.42 11.07
N GLY A 264 29.05 -15.47 10.02
CA GLY A 264 29.40 -16.71 9.32
C GLY A 264 28.41 -17.17 8.24
N HIS A 265 27.30 -16.47 8.04
CA HIS A 265 26.33 -16.74 6.96
C HIS A 265 26.45 -15.70 5.84
N SER A 266 26.37 -16.14 4.59
CA SER A 266 26.35 -15.25 3.43
C SER A 266 25.06 -14.40 3.43
N ILE A 267 25.20 -13.09 3.26
CA ILE A 267 24.07 -12.14 3.21
C ILE A 267 23.74 -11.67 1.78
N ILE A 268 24.43 -12.21 0.78
CA ILE A 268 24.38 -11.68 -0.59
C ILE A 268 23.02 -11.89 -1.25
N SER A 269 22.33 -12.99 -0.95
CA SER A 269 20.95 -13.23 -1.37
C SER A 269 20.05 -12.14 -0.80
N VAL A 270 20.00 -12.00 0.53
CA VAL A 270 19.12 -11.05 1.21
C VAL A 270 19.36 -9.61 0.77
N PHE A 271 20.63 -9.21 0.62
CA PHE A 271 20.96 -7.87 0.16
C PHE A 271 20.48 -7.63 -1.27
N THR A 272 20.69 -8.60 -2.18
CA THR A 272 20.23 -8.51 -3.57
C THR A 272 18.70 -8.47 -3.66
N LEU A 273 18.00 -9.26 -2.83
CA LEU A 273 16.54 -9.21 -2.70
C LEU A 273 16.06 -7.81 -2.31
N LEU A 274 16.65 -7.23 -1.25
CA LEU A 274 16.25 -5.90 -0.76
C LEU A 274 16.56 -4.79 -1.78
N VAL A 275 17.66 -4.91 -2.53
CA VAL A 275 17.96 -4.02 -3.65
C VAL A 275 16.93 -4.17 -4.77
N GLY A 276 16.54 -5.40 -5.11
CA GLY A 276 15.45 -5.67 -6.08
C GLY A 276 14.11 -5.06 -5.65
N ILE A 277 13.77 -5.15 -4.36
CA ILE A 277 12.56 -4.52 -3.79
C ILE A 277 12.67 -2.98 -3.84
N ALA A 278 13.85 -2.42 -3.55
CA ALA A 278 14.08 -0.98 -3.61
C ALA A 278 13.99 -0.45 -5.06
N THR A 279 14.57 -1.15 -6.03
CA THR A 279 14.50 -0.78 -7.45
C THR A 279 13.10 -0.98 -8.03
N ALA A 280 12.34 -1.98 -7.58
CA ALA A 280 10.94 -2.17 -7.97
C ALA A 280 10.07 -0.93 -7.66
N ARG A 281 10.43 -0.13 -6.64
CA ARG A 281 9.73 1.12 -6.32
C ARG A 281 9.89 2.22 -7.36
N LEU A 282 10.93 2.18 -8.21
CA LEU A 282 11.00 3.05 -9.39
C LEU A 282 9.88 2.73 -10.40
N GLY A 283 9.50 1.45 -10.51
CA GLY A 283 8.45 0.97 -11.41
C GLY A 283 7.02 1.29 -10.94
N ASN A 284 6.83 1.67 -9.68
CA ASN A 284 5.54 2.09 -9.11
C ASN A 284 5.09 3.50 -9.57
N MET A 285 5.33 3.81 -10.84
CA MET A 285 4.91 5.02 -11.53
C MET A 285 3.37 5.17 -11.55
N GLN A 286 2.62 4.08 -11.39
CA GLN A 286 1.16 4.05 -11.52
C GLN A 286 0.36 4.31 -10.24
N ARG A 287 1.01 4.64 -9.10
CA ARG A 287 0.29 5.03 -7.88
C ARG A 287 0.04 6.53 -7.79
#